data_AF-A0A2E4V4G1-F1
#
_entry.id   AF-A0A2E4V4G1-F1
#
_cell.length_a   1.000
_cell.length_b   1.000
_cell.length_c   1.000
_cell.angle_alpha   90.00
_cell.angle_beta   90.00
_cell.angle_gamma   90.00
#
_symmetry.space_group_name_H-M   'P 1'
#
loop_
_entity.id
_entity.type
_entity.pdbx_description
1 polymer ?
#
loop_
_entity_poly.entity_id
_entity_poly.type
_entity_poly.pdbx_seq_one_letter_code
_entity_poly.pdbx_strand_id
1 'polypeptide(L)'
;MQEIIVVEFGDVGFSGKLRPSQVASSEIIREQLMAGEKNLHIVAPPGSGKTVLGLYTWSDLVRLPTLVLSPNSAIQAQWVARAKELFNLDGKDKQILTNTETPGLLTSLTYQSVTLPKRDDKNLDDAAMEIWVDKLISENEADSTETAKAWIEDLKDNNKEYYSERFSTYRKQVRDDFASHGNALWILHESAKKNLENLAKTGIGMIILDECHHLLGHWGRVLSEIREYFGNPIVLGLTATPPDINSYSLEDAERYTEFFGEVDYEVPVPALVRDSNLSPYQDLAYFVRPNPDELEYIANVDKEFEELIEEISNGPEDTENRTPRLDIWLSDILSTLSLPSGSVKDWNAFTRRDESLADSARLYLLYKGIELPENVPYPEQKLIDADLTKNHVMITLLDRYIRHGLLRSSNKEDHVLAEVA
;
A
#
# COMPACT_ATOMS: atom_id res chain seq x y z
N MET A 1 25.10 23.99 9.29
CA MET A 1 25.40 23.15 10.47
C MET A 1 24.57 23.68 11.62
N GLN A 2 23.49 22.99 11.99
CA GLN A 2 22.75 23.31 13.22
C GLN A 2 23.61 22.88 14.42
N GLU A 3 23.65 23.68 15.49
CA GLU A 3 24.35 23.32 16.73
C GLU A 3 23.68 22.08 17.35
N ILE A 4 24.43 20.99 17.45
CA ILE A 4 23.99 19.78 18.16
C ILE A 4 24.06 20.05 19.66
N ILE A 5 22.97 19.78 20.36
CA ILE A 5 22.92 19.91 21.82
C ILE A 5 23.65 18.71 22.42
N VAL A 6 24.75 18.97 23.15
CA VAL A 6 25.49 17.92 23.84
C VAL A 6 24.68 17.45 25.05
N VAL A 7 24.17 16.22 24.98
CA VAL A 7 23.48 15.58 26.10
C VAL A 7 24.45 14.60 26.77
N GLU A 8 24.74 14.79 28.05
CA GLU A 8 25.62 13.90 28.80
C GLU A 8 24.88 12.61 29.19
N PHE A 9 25.42 11.45 28.79
CA PHE A 9 24.76 10.15 29.01
C PHE A 9 24.77 9.72 30.49
N GLY A 10 25.86 9.98 31.22
CA GLY A 10 26.05 9.59 32.62
C GLY A 10 26.02 8.07 32.86
N ASP A 11 25.77 7.65 34.09
CA ASP A 11 25.84 6.23 34.51
C ASP A 11 24.53 5.46 34.25
N VAL A 12 23.87 5.78 33.13
CA VAL A 12 22.68 5.06 32.68
C VAL A 12 23.06 3.64 32.27
N GLY A 13 22.32 2.65 32.77
CA GLY A 13 22.61 1.23 32.51
C GLY A 13 21.57 0.28 33.08
N PHE A 14 21.60 -0.97 32.62
CA PHE A 14 20.66 -2.00 33.07
C PHE A 14 20.92 -2.42 34.51
N SER A 15 19.88 -2.47 35.35
CA SER A 15 20.00 -2.83 36.77
C SER A 15 19.76 -4.32 37.05
N GLY A 16 19.27 -5.07 36.05
CA GLY A 16 18.90 -6.48 36.18
C GLY A 16 19.96 -7.45 35.67
N LYS A 17 19.56 -8.72 35.54
CA LYS A 17 20.35 -9.78 34.91
C LYS A 17 19.69 -10.20 33.59
N LEU A 18 20.47 -10.18 32.51
CA LEU A 18 20.00 -10.65 31.20
C LEU A 18 19.73 -12.15 31.23
N ARG A 19 18.70 -12.57 30.50
CA ARG A 19 18.42 -13.99 30.22
C ARG A 19 19.49 -14.57 29.30
N PRO A 20 19.74 -15.89 29.30
CA PRO A 20 20.72 -16.52 28.42
C PRO A 20 20.54 -16.16 26.94
N SER A 21 19.29 -16.14 26.45
CA SER A 21 18.98 -15.73 25.08
C SER A 21 19.35 -14.27 24.79
N GLN A 22 19.12 -13.36 25.75
CA GLN A 22 19.45 -11.95 25.62
C GLN A 22 20.96 -11.71 25.68
N VAL A 23 21.69 -12.48 26.50
CA VAL A 23 23.16 -12.47 26.51
C VAL A 23 23.70 -12.84 25.14
N ALA A 24 23.25 -13.97 24.57
CA ALA A 24 23.66 -14.40 23.24
C ALA A 24 23.37 -13.34 22.15
N SER A 25 22.17 -12.76 22.14
CA SER A 25 21.84 -11.66 21.21
C SER A 25 22.73 -10.43 21.42
N SER A 26 22.99 -10.05 22.67
CA SER A 26 23.82 -8.88 22.99
C SER A 26 25.30 -9.06 22.64
N GLU A 27 25.81 -10.30 22.67
CA GLU A 27 27.17 -10.62 22.25
C GLU A 27 27.33 -10.45 20.75
N ILE A 28 26.37 -10.96 19.95
CA ILE A 28 26.37 -10.78 18.48
C ILE A 28 26.26 -9.30 18.12
N ILE A 29 25.34 -8.57 18.76
CA ILE A 29 25.23 -7.12 18.57
C ILE A 29 26.56 -6.42 18.86
N ARG A 30 27.24 -6.79 19.95
CA ARG A 30 28.54 -6.20 20.31
C ARG A 30 29.61 -6.50 19.25
N GLU A 31 29.67 -7.73 18.75
CA GLU A 31 30.62 -8.11 17.70
C GLU A 31 30.38 -7.32 16.41
N GLN A 32 29.12 -7.19 15.97
CA GLN A 32 28.77 -6.40 14.79
C GLN A 32 29.12 -4.92 14.97
N LEU A 33 28.79 -4.32 16.12
CA LEU A 33 29.16 -2.94 16.42
C LEU A 33 30.70 -2.73 16.42
N MET A 34 31.47 -3.70 16.93
CA MET A 34 32.94 -3.65 16.89
C MET A 34 33.51 -3.80 15.48
N ALA A 35 32.83 -4.54 14.60
CA ALA A 35 33.15 -4.62 13.17
C ALA A 35 32.81 -3.33 12.40
N GLY A 36 32.10 -2.39 13.04
CA GLY A 36 31.68 -1.13 12.43
C GLY A 36 30.35 -1.20 11.70
N GLU A 37 29.62 -2.32 11.85
CA GLU A 37 28.28 -2.47 11.29
C GLU A 37 27.31 -1.50 11.97
N LYS A 38 26.48 -0.87 11.14
CA LYS A 38 25.49 0.11 11.59
C LYS A 38 24.07 -0.41 11.52
N ASN A 39 23.82 -1.48 10.77
CA ASN A 39 22.50 -2.06 10.61
C ASN A 39 22.49 -3.38 11.35
N LEU A 40 21.63 -3.47 12.36
CA LEU A 40 21.49 -4.65 13.21
C LEU A 40 20.04 -5.14 13.09
N HIS A 41 19.86 -6.43 12.85
CA HIS A 41 18.55 -7.04 12.64
C HIS A 41 18.38 -8.29 13.50
N ILE A 42 17.54 -8.18 14.53
CA ILE A 42 17.30 -9.27 15.49
C ILE A 42 15.85 -9.73 15.40
N VAL A 43 15.68 -11.04 15.16
CA VAL A 43 14.39 -11.72 15.23
C VAL A 43 14.26 -12.38 16.59
N ALA A 44 13.26 -11.96 17.37
CA ALA A 44 13.03 -12.49 18.70
C ALA A 44 11.52 -12.70 18.95
N PRO A 45 11.09 -13.92 19.28
CA PRO A 45 9.68 -14.28 19.47
C PRO A 45 8.95 -13.36 20.47
N PRO A 46 7.61 -13.23 20.39
CA PRO A 46 6.84 -12.52 21.41
C PRO A 46 7.16 -13.05 22.82
N GLY A 47 7.30 -12.15 23.80
CA GLY A 47 7.65 -12.54 25.18
C GLY A 47 9.14 -12.85 25.46
N SER A 48 9.98 -12.91 24.42
CA SER A 48 11.44 -13.14 24.57
C SER A 48 12.18 -12.03 25.33
N GLY A 49 11.61 -10.82 25.37
CA GLY A 49 12.19 -9.65 26.03
C GLY A 49 12.86 -8.65 25.08
N LYS A 50 12.35 -8.49 23.85
CA LYS A 50 12.80 -7.50 22.83
C LYS A 50 13.03 -6.10 23.39
N THR A 51 12.06 -5.57 24.15
CA THR A 51 12.18 -4.24 24.76
C THR A 51 13.41 -4.13 25.66
N VAL A 52 13.69 -5.15 26.49
CA VAL A 52 14.87 -5.15 27.37
C VAL A 52 16.15 -5.26 26.56
N LEU A 53 16.18 -6.08 25.51
CA LEU A 53 17.33 -6.21 24.62
C LEU A 53 17.65 -4.88 23.91
N GLY A 54 16.65 -4.20 23.35
CA GLY A 54 16.86 -2.91 22.70
C GLY A 54 17.30 -1.81 23.67
N LEU A 55 16.68 -1.75 24.86
CA LEU A 55 17.10 -0.79 25.90
C LEU A 55 18.52 -1.09 26.40
N TYR A 56 18.89 -2.36 26.58
CA TYR A 56 20.25 -2.76 26.95
C TYR A 56 21.26 -2.37 25.86
N THR A 57 20.90 -2.56 24.59
CA THR A 57 21.74 -2.12 23.46
C THR A 57 21.97 -0.61 23.51
N TRP A 58 20.92 0.16 23.79
CA TRP A 58 21.00 1.60 23.96
C TRP A 58 21.88 2.02 25.16
N SER A 59 21.63 1.50 26.36
CA SER A 59 22.26 1.99 27.60
C SER A 59 23.65 1.43 27.86
N ASP A 60 23.93 0.19 27.46
CA ASP A 60 25.14 -0.52 27.85
C ASP A 60 26.11 -0.69 26.68
N LEU A 61 25.63 -0.73 25.43
CA LEU A 61 26.47 -0.95 24.25
C LEU A 61 26.71 0.32 23.44
N VAL A 62 25.67 1.06 23.07
CA VAL A 62 25.75 2.19 22.12
C VAL A 62 25.97 3.52 22.82
N ARG A 63 25.23 3.81 23.89
CA ARG A 63 25.39 4.99 24.76
C ARG A 63 25.28 6.34 24.02
N LEU A 64 24.35 6.43 23.07
CA LEU A 64 24.05 7.64 22.31
C LEU A 64 22.56 8.04 22.43
N PRO A 65 22.19 9.31 22.17
CA PRO A 65 20.80 9.71 22.07
C PRO A 65 20.06 8.85 21.04
N THR A 66 18.95 8.25 21.46
CA THR A 66 18.27 7.19 20.71
C THR A 66 16.82 7.52 20.43
N LEU A 67 16.40 7.28 19.19
CA LEU A 67 15.01 7.31 18.76
C LEU A 67 14.46 5.88 18.76
N VAL A 68 13.36 5.62 19.45
CA VAL A 68 12.60 4.38 19.29
C VAL A 68 11.35 4.66 18.47
N LEU A 69 11.11 3.87 17.42
CA LEU A 69 9.87 3.92 16.64
C LEU A 69 9.05 2.66 16.86
N SER A 70 7.78 2.85 17.20
CA SER A 70 6.82 1.78 17.49
C SER A 70 5.56 1.92 16.62
N PRO A 71 4.80 0.83 16.40
CA PRO A 71 3.60 0.88 15.54
C PRO A 71 2.43 1.65 16.17
N ASN A 72 2.35 1.74 17.51
CA ASN A 72 1.28 2.46 18.18
C ASN A 72 1.74 3.09 19.51
N SER A 73 0.88 3.96 20.06
CA SER A 73 1.16 4.72 21.29
C SER A 73 1.24 3.85 22.55
N ALA A 74 0.60 2.67 22.57
CA ALA A 74 0.70 1.75 23.71
C ALA A 74 2.11 1.16 23.82
N ILE A 75 2.67 0.70 22.69
CA ILE A 75 4.04 0.17 22.63
C ILE A 75 5.05 1.30 22.86
N GLN A 76 4.82 2.48 22.28
CA GLN A 76 5.63 3.67 22.54
C GLN A 76 5.77 3.95 24.06
N ALA A 77 4.65 3.94 24.79
CA ALA A 77 4.64 4.13 26.24
C ALA A 77 5.32 2.99 27.00
N GLN A 78 5.21 1.75 26.51
CA GLN A 78 5.86 0.59 27.11
C GLN A 78 7.39 0.73 27.12
N TRP A 79 8.01 1.23 26.05
CA TRP A 79 9.46 1.47 26.01
C TRP A 79 9.92 2.41 27.12
N VAL A 80 9.23 3.55 27.29
CA VAL A 80 9.54 4.54 28.33
C VAL A 80 9.30 3.98 29.74
N ALA A 81 8.18 3.29 29.94
CA ALA A 81 7.87 2.67 31.22
C ALA A 81 8.93 1.62 31.60
N ARG A 82 9.34 0.77 30.65
CA ARG A 82 10.34 -0.28 30.88
C ARG A 82 11.73 0.29 31.15
N ALA A 83 12.12 1.37 30.47
CA ALA A 83 13.37 2.07 30.76
C ALA A 83 13.38 2.60 32.20
N LYS A 84 12.29 3.23 32.66
CA LYS A 84 12.15 3.75 34.03
C LYS A 84 12.06 2.64 35.09
N GLU A 85 11.51 1.49 34.74
CA GLU A 85 11.32 0.37 35.65
C GLU A 85 12.62 -0.43 35.87
N LEU A 86 13.39 -0.70 34.82
CA LEU A 86 14.46 -1.71 34.85
C LEU A 86 15.88 -1.14 34.72
N PHE A 87 16.04 0.15 34.40
CA PHE A 87 17.35 0.76 34.18
C PHE A 87 17.64 1.81 35.25
N ASN A 88 18.89 1.88 35.69
CA ASN A 88 19.37 3.04 36.42
C ASN A 88 19.45 4.20 35.43
N LEU A 89 18.71 5.28 35.67
CA LEU A 89 18.68 6.44 34.78
C LEU A 89 19.57 7.59 35.26
N ASP A 90 20.31 7.42 36.37
CA ASP A 90 21.25 8.43 36.89
C ASP A 90 20.61 9.83 37.02
N GLY A 91 19.37 9.87 37.56
CA GLY A 91 18.57 11.08 37.73
C GLY A 91 18.01 11.71 36.44
N LYS A 92 18.16 11.06 35.28
CA LYS A 92 17.76 11.56 33.96
C LYS A 92 16.39 11.07 33.50
N ASP A 93 15.48 10.75 34.42
CA ASP A 93 14.10 10.30 34.11
C ASP A 93 13.33 11.24 33.18
N LYS A 94 13.64 12.55 33.23
CA LYS A 94 13.06 13.59 32.38
C LYS A 94 13.60 13.58 30.94
N GLN A 95 14.67 12.84 30.67
CA GLN A 95 15.27 12.69 29.34
C GLN A 95 14.80 11.40 28.63
N ILE A 96 13.87 10.67 29.24
CA ILE A 96 13.18 9.52 28.65
C ILE A 96 11.77 9.97 28.25
N LEU A 97 11.58 10.24 26.95
CA LEU A 97 10.50 11.05 26.42
C LEU A 97 9.58 10.28 25.48
N THR A 98 8.35 10.76 25.35
CA THR A 98 7.38 10.34 24.31
C THR A 98 7.07 11.46 23.32
N ASN A 99 7.86 12.54 23.34
CA ASN A 99 7.72 13.70 22.48
C ASN A 99 9.11 14.28 22.14
N THR A 100 9.14 15.29 21.27
CA THR A 100 10.40 15.94 20.83
C THR A 100 10.50 17.39 21.31
N GLU A 101 9.76 17.78 22.36
CA GLU A 101 9.73 19.18 22.80
C GLU A 101 11.04 19.60 23.47
N THR A 102 11.70 18.64 24.12
CA THR A 102 13.00 18.80 24.77
C THR A 102 13.99 17.74 24.27
N PRO A 103 15.30 18.03 24.23
CA PRO A 103 16.31 17.01 23.96
C PRO A 103 16.29 15.92 25.04
N GLY A 104 16.47 14.66 24.64
CA GLY A 104 16.45 13.51 25.53
C GLY A 104 17.43 12.41 25.11
N LEU A 105 17.78 11.53 26.05
CA LEU A 105 18.65 10.37 25.78
C LEU A 105 17.89 9.24 25.09
N LEU A 106 16.60 9.09 25.38
CA LEU A 106 15.71 8.13 24.74
C LEU A 106 14.39 8.82 24.41
N THR A 107 14.07 8.91 23.14
CA THR A 107 12.80 9.45 22.65
C THR A 107 12.03 8.36 21.96
N SER A 108 10.91 7.93 22.54
CA SER A 108 10.03 6.91 21.98
C SER A 108 8.89 7.58 21.23
N LEU A 109 8.70 7.24 19.95
CA LEU A 109 7.71 7.81 19.06
C LEU A 109 6.98 6.71 18.27
N THR A 110 5.86 7.05 17.65
CA THR A 110 5.22 6.16 16.68
C THR A 110 5.79 6.38 15.28
N TYR A 111 5.79 5.37 14.41
CA TYR A 111 6.14 5.55 13.00
C TYR A 111 5.37 6.72 12.38
N GLN A 112 4.06 6.75 12.59
CA GLN A 112 3.19 7.82 12.08
C GLN A 112 3.64 9.22 12.52
N SER A 113 4.19 9.40 13.72
CA SER A 113 4.59 10.73 14.20
C SER A 113 5.77 11.34 13.44
N VAL A 114 6.55 10.53 12.72
CA VAL A 114 7.68 10.96 11.89
C VAL A 114 7.44 10.75 10.39
N THR A 115 6.44 9.95 10.01
CA THR A 115 6.08 9.67 8.61
C THR A 115 4.73 10.24 8.17
N LEU A 116 4.05 11.07 8.98
CA LEU A 116 2.72 11.60 8.64
C LEU A 116 2.80 12.46 7.37
N PRO A 117 2.04 12.18 6.30
CA PRO A 117 2.04 12.99 5.08
C PRO A 117 1.22 14.30 5.23
N LYS A 118 1.56 15.30 4.44
CA LYS A 118 0.85 16.58 4.26
C LYS A 118 -0.57 16.30 3.77
N ARG A 119 -1.50 17.14 4.19
CA ARG A 119 -2.89 17.15 3.73
C ARG A 119 -3.18 18.26 2.72
N ASP A 120 -2.16 18.81 2.06
CA ASP A 120 -2.36 19.95 1.14
C ASP A 120 -2.44 19.47 -0.32
N ASP A 121 -3.65 19.56 -0.87
CA ASP A 121 -4.18 18.77 -2.00
C ASP A 121 -3.67 19.23 -3.39
N LYS A 122 -3.27 20.50 -3.58
CA LYS A 122 -3.13 21.03 -4.96
C LYS A 122 -2.03 20.39 -5.81
N ASN A 123 -0.80 20.30 -5.32
CA ASN A 123 0.30 19.71 -6.11
C ASN A 123 0.16 18.18 -6.24
N LEU A 124 -0.46 17.55 -5.25
CA LEU A 124 -0.77 16.11 -5.26
C LEU A 124 -1.89 15.80 -6.25
N ASP A 125 -2.88 16.68 -6.36
CA ASP A 125 -4.00 16.56 -7.28
C ASP A 125 -3.55 16.74 -8.73
N ASP A 126 -2.69 17.72 -9.02
CA ASP A 126 -2.15 17.93 -10.36
C ASP A 126 -1.35 16.71 -10.83
N ALA A 127 -0.47 16.16 -9.97
CA ALA A 127 0.28 14.95 -10.28
C ALA A 127 -0.61 13.70 -10.37
N ALA A 128 -1.63 13.57 -9.52
CA ALA A 128 -2.56 12.44 -9.58
C ALA A 128 -3.41 12.49 -10.85
N MET A 129 -3.77 13.70 -11.29
CA MET A 129 -4.46 13.93 -12.55
C MET A 129 -3.58 13.54 -13.75
N GLU A 130 -2.30 13.91 -13.75
CA GLU A 130 -1.35 13.49 -14.80
C GLU A 130 -1.22 11.97 -14.87
N ILE A 131 -1.04 11.28 -13.74
CA ILE A 131 -0.97 9.81 -13.72
C ILE A 131 -2.27 9.18 -14.24
N TRP A 132 -3.44 9.69 -13.84
CA TRP A 132 -4.71 9.15 -14.32
C TRP A 132 -4.85 9.35 -15.83
N VAL A 133 -4.50 10.54 -16.34
CA VAL A 133 -4.51 10.83 -17.79
C VAL A 133 -3.56 9.90 -18.54
N ASP A 134 -2.33 9.76 -18.08
CA ASP A 134 -1.33 8.88 -18.71
C ASP A 134 -1.78 7.43 -18.71
N LYS A 135 -2.43 6.98 -17.63
CA LYS A 135 -2.98 5.63 -17.55
C LYS A 135 -4.08 5.41 -18.58
N LEU A 136 -5.04 6.33 -18.69
CA LEU A 136 -6.10 6.26 -19.71
C LEU A 136 -5.52 6.19 -21.13
N ILE A 137 -4.45 6.94 -21.41
CA ILE A 137 -3.77 6.89 -22.71
C ILE A 137 -3.06 5.54 -22.91
N SER A 138 -2.35 5.05 -21.89
CA SER A 138 -1.61 3.78 -21.96
C SER A 138 -2.50 2.56 -22.14
N GLU A 139 -3.71 2.60 -21.57
CA GLU A 139 -4.74 1.55 -21.69
C GLU A 139 -5.56 1.70 -23.00
N ASN A 140 -5.19 2.65 -23.87
CA ASN A 140 -5.90 3.04 -25.10
C ASN A 140 -7.36 3.48 -24.85
N GLU A 141 -7.69 3.91 -23.64
CA GLU A 141 -9.01 4.44 -23.26
C GLU A 141 -9.19 5.91 -23.70
N ALA A 142 -8.08 6.65 -23.89
CA ALA A 142 -8.06 8.00 -24.44
C ALA A 142 -6.94 8.15 -25.49
N ASP A 143 -7.17 8.96 -26.52
CA ASP A 143 -6.21 9.18 -27.62
C ASP A 143 -5.32 10.42 -27.44
N SER A 144 -5.68 11.30 -26.49
CA SER A 144 -4.92 12.49 -26.16
C SER A 144 -5.13 12.89 -24.70
N THR A 145 -4.25 13.74 -24.20
CA THR A 145 -4.38 14.34 -22.87
C THR A 145 -5.69 15.11 -22.72
N GLU A 146 -6.15 15.78 -23.78
CA GLU A 146 -7.40 16.53 -23.80
C GLU A 146 -8.63 15.62 -23.70
N THR A 147 -8.65 14.49 -24.42
CA THR A 147 -9.78 13.54 -24.37
C THR A 147 -9.83 12.81 -23.03
N ALA A 148 -8.69 12.44 -22.48
CA ALA A 148 -8.59 11.87 -21.13
C ALA A 148 -9.12 12.85 -20.06
N LYS A 149 -8.72 14.13 -20.13
CA LYS A 149 -9.19 15.15 -19.18
C LYS A 149 -10.70 15.40 -19.30
N ALA A 150 -11.22 15.48 -20.52
CA ALA A 150 -12.65 15.64 -20.75
C ALA A 150 -13.45 14.45 -20.20
N TRP A 151 -12.93 13.22 -20.34
CA TRP A 151 -13.55 12.03 -19.75
C TRP A 151 -13.58 12.08 -18.22
N ILE A 152 -12.46 12.47 -17.59
CA ILE A 152 -12.37 12.61 -16.13
C ILE A 152 -13.31 13.72 -15.60
N GLU A 153 -13.42 14.84 -16.33
CA GLU A 153 -14.30 15.95 -15.97
C GLU A 153 -15.79 15.58 -16.08
N ASP A 154 -16.17 14.89 -17.15
CA ASP A 154 -17.52 14.34 -17.31
C ASP A 154 -17.88 13.34 -16.21
N LEU A 155 -16.94 12.45 -15.87
CA LEU A 155 -17.10 11.51 -14.76
C LEU A 155 -17.28 12.24 -13.42
N LYS A 156 -16.53 13.33 -13.20
CA LYS A 156 -16.65 14.15 -11.99
C LYS A 156 -17.99 14.85 -11.88
N ASP A 157 -18.60 15.24 -13.00
CA ASP A 157 -19.89 15.90 -12.99
C ASP A 157 -21.05 14.91 -12.81
N ASN A 158 -20.99 13.76 -13.49
CA ASN A 158 -22.05 12.77 -13.53
C ASN A 158 -21.97 11.74 -12.38
N ASN A 159 -20.77 11.33 -11.96
CA ASN A 159 -20.54 10.33 -10.90
C ASN A 159 -19.43 10.74 -9.92
N LYS A 160 -19.78 11.68 -9.03
CA LYS A 160 -18.86 12.28 -8.04
C LYS A 160 -18.27 11.28 -7.05
N GLU A 161 -19.03 10.26 -6.70
CA GLU A 161 -18.63 9.27 -5.70
C GLU A 161 -17.52 8.38 -6.26
N TYR A 162 -17.76 7.76 -7.43
CA TYR A 162 -16.76 6.97 -8.13
C TYR A 162 -15.51 7.79 -8.51
N TYR A 163 -15.69 9.04 -8.98
CA TYR A 163 -14.57 9.94 -9.23
C TYR A 163 -13.70 10.13 -7.98
N SER A 164 -14.33 10.42 -6.83
CA SER A 164 -13.60 10.71 -5.59
C SER A 164 -12.82 9.49 -5.09
N GLU A 165 -13.43 8.31 -5.17
CA GLU A 165 -12.79 7.04 -4.81
C GLU A 165 -11.61 6.72 -5.74
N ARG A 166 -11.82 6.77 -7.06
CA ARG A 166 -10.74 6.52 -8.04
C ARG A 166 -9.61 7.53 -7.93
N PHE A 167 -9.92 8.82 -7.80
CA PHE A 167 -8.92 9.87 -7.66
C PHE A 167 -8.09 9.69 -6.40
N SER A 168 -8.69 9.19 -5.30
CA SER A 168 -7.96 8.86 -4.08
C SER A 168 -6.89 7.77 -4.29
N THR A 169 -7.13 6.83 -5.21
CA THR A 169 -6.16 5.78 -5.58
C THR A 169 -4.94 6.38 -6.28
N TYR A 170 -5.14 7.29 -7.23
CA TYR A 170 -4.03 7.98 -7.89
C TYR A 170 -3.29 8.92 -6.95
N ARG A 171 -3.99 9.63 -6.05
CA ARG A 171 -3.35 10.40 -4.97
C ARG A 171 -2.48 9.51 -4.08
N LYS A 172 -2.88 8.26 -3.84
CA LYS A 172 -2.06 7.30 -3.08
C LYS A 172 -0.83 6.90 -3.89
N GLN A 173 -0.99 6.57 -5.17
CA GLN A 173 0.12 6.22 -6.06
C GLN A 173 1.17 7.33 -6.16
N VAL A 174 0.75 8.59 -6.30
CA VAL A 174 1.65 9.75 -6.29
C VAL A 174 2.45 9.85 -4.98
N ARG A 175 1.79 9.62 -3.83
CA ARG A 175 2.49 9.63 -2.52
C ARG A 175 3.52 8.52 -2.44
N ASP A 176 3.20 7.35 -2.99
CA ASP A 176 4.12 6.21 -3.01
C ASP A 176 5.29 6.50 -3.96
N ASP A 177 5.04 7.06 -5.15
CA ASP A 177 6.08 7.34 -6.15
C ASP A 177 7.07 8.44 -5.73
N PHE A 178 6.58 9.51 -5.10
CA PHE A 178 7.47 10.50 -4.52
C PHE A 178 8.28 9.96 -3.33
N ALA A 179 7.77 8.94 -2.64
CA ALA A 179 8.57 8.25 -1.65
C ALA A 179 9.67 7.39 -2.29
N SER A 180 9.53 6.94 -3.55
CA SER A 180 10.59 6.18 -4.25
C SER A 180 11.72 7.03 -4.83
N HIS A 181 11.43 8.24 -5.31
CA HIS A 181 12.39 9.02 -6.13
C HIS A 181 13.24 10.04 -5.35
N GLY A 182 13.23 9.99 -4.01
CA GLY A 182 14.04 10.86 -3.15
C GLY A 182 13.44 12.26 -3.03
N ASN A 183 12.63 12.45 -1.99
CA ASN A 183 12.04 13.70 -1.46
C ASN A 183 10.83 13.38 -0.54
N ALA A 184 10.78 12.18 0.05
CA ALA A 184 9.71 11.75 0.95
C ALA A 184 9.56 12.72 2.13
N LEU A 185 10.67 13.32 2.61
CA LEU A 185 10.66 14.37 3.61
C LEU A 185 9.81 15.60 3.21
N TRP A 186 9.71 15.96 1.92
CA TRP A 186 8.92 17.11 1.47
C TRP A 186 7.42 16.92 1.72
N ILE A 187 6.96 15.68 1.55
CA ILE A 187 5.56 15.27 1.70
C ILE A 187 5.18 15.12 3.16
N LEU A 188 6.10 15.20 4.11
CA LEU A 188 5.76 15.14 5.52
C LEU A 188 4.97 16.37 5.99
N HIS A 189 3.92 16.10 6.78
CA HIS A 189 3.17 17.11 7.52
C HIS A 189 4.12 17.93 8.39
N GLU A 190 3.79 19.21 8.61
CA GLU A 190 4.63 20.14 9.36
C GLU A 190 4.94 19.65 10.79
N SER A 191 4.03 18.88 11.40
CA SER A 191 4.29 18.23 12.70
C SER A 191 5.39 17.17 12.64
N ALA A 192 5.41 16.34 11.60
CA ALA A 192 6.43 15.31 11.43
C ALA A 192 7.79 15.94 11.12
N LYS A 193 7.82 16.97 10.26
CA LYS A 193 9.02 17.76 10.00
C LYS A 193 9.59 18.38 11.27
N LYS A 194 8.75 19.03 12.08
CA LYS A 194 9.16 19.62 13.36
C LYS A 194 9.74 18.59 14.33
N ASN A 195 9.15 17.39 14.38
CA ASN A 195 9.68 16.29 15.18
C ASN A 195 11.09 15.90 14.70
N LEU A 196 11.28 15.71 13.39
CA LEU A 196 12.58 15.38 12.80
C LEU A 196 13.63 16.46 13.05
N GLU A 197 13.29 17.75 12.92
CA GLU A 197 14.20 18.86 13.21
C GLU A 197 14.65 18.88 14.66
N ASN A 198 13.73 18.62 15.61
CA ASN A 198 14.06 18.58 17.04
C ASN A 198 14.92 17.36 17.39
N LEU A 199 14.66 16.22 16.77
CA LEU A 199 15.48 15.02 16.90
C LEU A 199 16.88 15.26 16.32
N ALA A 200 17.01 15.89 15.15
CA ALA A 200 18.30 16.23 14.56
C ALA A 200 19.15 17.13 15.48
N LYS A 201 18.55 18.14 16.13
CA LYS A 201 19.23 18.99 17.13
C LYS A 201 19.72 18.22 18.35
N THR A 202 19.05 17.12 18.70
CA THR A 202 19.45 16.24 19.81
C THR A 202 20.66 15.38 19.45
N GLY A 203 20.96 15.20 18.16
CA GLY A 203 22.08 14.37 17.70
C GLY A 203 21.79 12.88 17.85
N ILE A 204 20.69 12.39 17.25
CA ILE A 204 20.33 10.97 17.28
C ILE A 204 21.48 10.12 16.72
N GLY A 205 22.08 9.29 17.57
CA GLY A 205 23.14 8.37 17.21
C GLY A 205 22.66 6.93 17.01
N MET A 206 21.42 6.62 17.42
CA MET A 206 20.82 5.30 17.25
C MET A 206 19.30 5.39 16.98
N ILE A 207 18.78 4.52 16.13
CA ILE A 207 17.36 4.32 15.88
C ILE A 207 17.02 2.86 16.21
N ILE A 208 16.01 2.64 17.06
CA ILE A 208 15.44 1.32 17.33
C ILE A 208 14.09 1.25 16.62
N LEU A 209 13.90 0.23 15.79
CA LEU A 209 12.69 0.00 15.00
C LEU A 209 11.98 -1.23 15.54
N ASP A 210 10.91 -1.01 16.30
CA ASP A 210 10.11 -2.08 16.90
C ASP A 210 9.05 -2.57 15.91
N GLU A 211 8.84 -3.89 15.87
CA GLU A 211 8.05 -4.58 14.84
C GLU A 211 8.45 -4.15 13.42
N CYS A 212 9.76 -4.19 13.13
CA CYS A 212 10.34 -3.71 11.89
C CYS A 212 9.85 -4.46 10.63
N HIS A 213 9.16 -5.60 10.76
CA HIS A 213 8.53 -6.30 9.63
C HIS A 213 7.42 -5.46 8.96
N HIS A 214 6.86 -4.46 9.65
CA HIS A 214 5.89 -3.53 9.06
C HIS A 214 6.53 -2.49 8.11
N LEU A 215 7.86 -2.48 7.99
CA LEU A 215 8.58 -1.47 7.20
C LEU A 215 8.58 -1.71 5.69
N LEU A 216 8.09 -2.86 5.24
CA LEU A 216 7.95 -3.23 3.82
C LEU A 216 6.87 -2.44 3.05
N GLY A 217 6.17 -1.51 3.71
CA GLY A 217 5.21 -0.62 3.05
C GLY A 217 5.72 0.81 2.95
N HIS A 218 4.81 1.76 3.15
CA HIS A 218 5.08 3.21 3.05
C HIS A 218 6.22 3.73 3.95
N TRP A 219 6.52 3.05 5.07
CA TRP A 219 7.49 3.54 6.05
C TRP A 219 8.95 3.31 5.67
N GLY A 220 9.28 2.21 4.97
CA GLY A 220 10.68 1.86 4.68
C GLY A 220 11.44 2.96 3.94
N ARG A 221 10.80 3.57 2.93
CA ARG A 221 11.38 4.65 2.12
C ARG A 221 11.65 5.91 2.96
N VAL A 222 10.63 6.37 3.68
CA VAL A 222 10.73 7.55 4.55
C VAL A 222 11.79 7.35 5.63
N LEU A 223 11.92 6.13 6.17
CA LEU A 223 12.92 5.82 7.19
C LEU A 223 14.35 5.79 6.65
N SER A 224 14.56 5.38 5.39
CA SER A 224 15.86 5.50 4.74
C SER A 224 16.30 6.97 4.65
N GLU A 225 15.39 7.86 4.21
CA GLU A 225 15.67 9.30 4.17
C GLU A 225 15.89 9.88 5.58
N ILE A 226 15.10 9.46 6.58
CA ILE A 226 15.29 9.89 7.98
C ILE A 226 16.66 9.45 8.52
N ARG A 227 17.10 8.23 8.21
CA ARG A 227 18.42 7.71 8.60
C ARG A 227 19.53 8.57 7.99
N GLU A 228 19.45 8.89 6.71
CA GLU A 228 20.41 9.77 6.04
C GLU A 228 20.38 11.18 6.64
N TYR A 229 19.19 11.72 6.91
CA TYR A 229 18.98 13.04 7.51
C TYR A 229 19.64 13.17 8.90
N PHE A 230 19.67 12.09 9.69
CA PHE A 230 20.38 12.04 10.97
C PHE A 230 21.88 11.71 10.85
N GLY A 231 22.44 11.61 9.64
CA GLY A 231 23.86 11.33 9.44
C GLY A 231 24.22 9.85 9.57
N ASN A 232 23.30 8.95 9.20
CA ASN A 232 23.46 7.49 9.23
C ASN A 232 23.81 6.96 10.64
N PRO A 233 22.88 7.10 11.61
CA PRO A 233 23.01 6.51 12.94
C PRO A 233 23.01 4.98 12.89
N ILE A 234 23.33 4.35 14.03
CA ILE A 234 23.16 2.91 14.21
C ILE A 234 21.65 2.59 14.18
N VAL A 235 21.25 1.54 13.47
CA VAL A 235 19.86 1.10 13.36
C VAL A 235 19.75 -0.31 13.93
N LEU A 236 18.80 -0.51 14.86
CA LEU A 236 18.45 -1.81 15.41
C LEU A 236 17.00 -2.15 15.06
N GLY A 237 16.80 -3.10 14.15
CA GLY A 237 15.52 -3.72 13.86
C GLY A 237 15.20 -4.83 14.84
N LEU A 238 14.02 -4.75 15.47
CA LEU A 238 13.49 -5.79 16.35
C LEU A 238 12.15 -6.27 15.79
N THR A 239 12.02 -7.58 15.56
CA THR A 239 10.75 -8.16 15.09
C THR A 239 10.50 -9.54 15.70
N ALA A 240 9.23 -9.93 15.82
CA ALA A 240 8.86 -11.32 16.13
C ALA A 240 9.01 -12.26 14.94
N THR A 241 8.72 -11.72 13.76
CA THR A 241 8.60 -12.47 12.52
C THR A 241 9.48 -11.80 11.47
N PRO A 242 10.39 -12.53 10.81
CA PRO A 242 11.06 -11.98 9.65
C PRO A 242 9.99 -11.69 8.58
N PRO A 243 10.19 -10.69 7.73
CA PRO A 243 9.27 -10.45 6.63
C PRO A 243 9.25 -11.62 5.63
N ASP A 244 8.06 -11.93 5.09
CA ASP A 244 7.94 -12.81 3.94
C ASP A 244 8.21 -12.03 2.66
N ILE A 245 9.49 -11.93 2.27
CA ILE A 245 9.98 -11.18 1.12
C ILE A 245 9.25 -11.56 -0.18
N ASN A 246 8.75 -12.80 -0.31
CA ASN A 246 8.07 -13.27 -1.52
C ASN A 246 6.63 -12.75 -1.67
N SER A 247 6.06 -12.20 -0.59
CA SER A 247 4.68 -11.69 -0.58
C SER A 247 4.57 -10.21 -0.98
N TYR A 248 5.69 -9.54 -1.26
CA TYR A 248 5.77 -8.10 -1.58
C TYR A 248 6.31 -7.83 -2.97
N SER A 249 6.21 -6.58 -3.42
CA SER A 249 6.84 -6.13 -4.66
C SER A 249 8.36 -6.32 -4.59
N LEU A 250 9.01 -6.62 -5.73
CA LEU A 250 10.46 -6.79 -5.80
C LEU A 250 11.21 -5.56 -5.25
N GLU A 251 10.70 -4.36 -5.51
CA GLU A 251 11.33 -3.13 -5.01
C GLU A 251 11.26 -2.99 -3.49
N ASP A 252 10.13 -3.32 -2.86
CA ASP A 252 9.99 -3.16 -1.41
C ASP A 252 10.83 -4.22 -0.66
N ALA A 253 10.91 -5.43 -1.24
CA ALA A 253 11.81 -6.49 -0.81
C ALA A 253 13.29 -6.05 -0.83
N GLU A 254 13.76 -5.54 -1.97
CA GLU A 254 15.14 -5.07 -2.13
C GLU A 254 15.48 -3.94 -1.15
N ARG A 255 14.58 -2.97 -0.96
CA ARG A 255 14.79 -1.86 -0.01
C ARG A 255 14.89 -2.34 1.43
N TYR A 256 14.06 -3.30 1.84
CA TYR A 256 14.14 -3.84 3.19
C TYR A 256 15.48 -4.54 3.42
N THR A 257 15.93 -5.34 2.45
CA THR A 257 17.22 -6.01 2.50
C THR A 257 18.38 -5.01 2.48
N GLU A 258 18.30 -3.92 1.71
CA GLU A 258 19.31 -2.86 1.73
C GLU A 258 19.35 -2.11 3.08
N PHE A 259 18.19 -1.88 3.68
CA PHE A 259 18.08 -1.12 4.92
C PHE A 259 18.55 -1.91 6.15
N PHE A 260 18.18 -3.20 6.28
CA PHE A 260 18.54 -4.02 7.43
C PHE A 260 19.68 -5.02 7.19
N GLY A 261 19.90 -5.44 5.95
CA GLY A 261 20.76 -6.60 5.66
C GLY A 261 20.08 -7.93 6.03
N GLU A 262 20.91 -8.97 6.18
CA GLU A 262 20.47 -10.27 6.68
C GLU A 262 20.09 -10.22 8.16
N VAL A 263 19.35 -11.22 8.64
CA VAL A 263 19.06 -11.35 10.08
C VAL A 263 20.36 -11.74 10.81
N ASP A 264 20.86 -10.88 11.69
CA ASP A 264 22.06 -11.14 12.49
C ASP A 264 21.87 -12.26 13.50
N TYR A 265 20.67 -12.32 14.10
CA TYR A 265 20.35 -13.35 15.06
C TYR A 265 18.85 -13.60 15.17
N GLU A 266 18.50 -14.88 15.11
CA GLU A 266 17.16 -15.35 15.44
C GLU A 266 17.20 -16.11 16.77
N VAL A 267 16.43 -15.63 17.76
CA VAL A 267 16.34 -16.28 19.07
C VAL A 267 15.55 -17.59 18.92
N PRO A 268 16.17 -18.76 19.18
CA PRO A 268 15.47 -20.03 19.00
C PRO A 268 14.33 -20.18 20.00
N VAL A 269 13.09 -20.33 19.52
CA VAL A 269 11.90 -20.59 20.35
C VAL A 269 12.12 -21.77 21.32
N PRO A 270 12.69 -22.93 20.90
CA PRO A 270 12.93 -24.05 21.82
C PRO A 270 13.85 -23.70 22.99
N ALA A 271 14.82 -22.79 22.80
CA ALA A 271 15.70 -22.36 23.88
C ALA A 271 14.94 -21.54 24.93
N LEU A 272 14.02 -20.67 24.50
CA LEU A 272 13.17 -19.89 25.41
C LEU A 272 12.22 -20.78 26.23
N VAL A 273 11.65 -21.80 25.61
CA VAL A 273 10.77 -22.77 26.28
C VAL A 273 11.56 -23.61 27.29
N ARG A 274 12.73 -24.13 26.90
CA ARG A 274 13.63 -24.89 27.78
C ARG A 274 14.04 -24.08 29.01
N ASP A 275 14.32 -22.79 28.83
CA ASP A 275 14.75 -21.90 29.91
C ASP A 275 13.57 -21.32 30.72
N SER A 276 12.35 -21.80 30.50
CA SER A 276 11.11 -21.35 31.17
C SER A 276 10.80 -19.85 31.00
N ASN A 277 11.33 -19.24 29.93
CA ASN A 277 11.10 -17.83 29.59
C ASN A 277 9.92 -17.63 28.63
N LEU A 278 9.48 -18.71 27.98
CA LEU A 278 8.31 -18.74 27.11
C LEU A 278 7.48 -19.99 27.43
N SER A 279 6.16 -19.83 27.50
CA SER A 279 5.27 -20.98 27.68
C SER A 279 5.30 -21.88 26.45
N PRO A 280 5.34 -23.22 26.62
CA PRO A 280 5.17 -24.14 25.50
C PRO A 280 3.79 -23.95 24.86
N TYR A 281 3.73 -23.96 23.54
CA TYR A 281 2.48 -23.85 22.77
C TYR A 281 2.45 -24.88 21.63
N GLN A 282 1.27 -25.14 21.11
CA GLN A 282 1.03 -26.02 19.97
C GLN A 282 0.03 -25.37 19.03
N ASP A 283 0.42 -25.18 17.78
CA ASP A 283 -0.47 -24.66 16.74
C ASP A 283 -1.47 -25.75 16.33
N LEU A 284 -2.75 -25.40 16.29
CA LEU A 284 -3.84 -26.30 15.90
C LEU A 284 -4.61 -25.66 14.74
N ALA A 285 -4.79 -26.41 13.65
CA ALA A 285 -5.66 -26.01 12.54
C ALA A 285 -7.06 -26.60 12.75
N TYR A 286 -8.08 -25.75 12.73
CA TYR A 286 -9.48 -26.16 12.79
C TYR A 286 -10.18 -25.83 11.47
N PHE A 287 -10.42 -26.86 10.66
CA PHE A 287 -11.14 -26.69 9.40
C PHE A 287 -12.63 -26.50 9.68
N VAL A 288 -13.18 -25.41 9.16
CA VAL A 288 -14.62 -25.14 9.18
C VAL A 288 -15.23 -25.52 7.84
N ARG A 289 -16.47 -26.00 7.87
CA ARG A 289 -17.29 -26.07 6.65
C ARG A 289 -17.97 -24.72 6.46
N PRO A 290 -18.04 -24.20 5.21
CA PRO A 290 -18.88 -23.04 4.95
C PRO A 290 -20.30 -23.31 5.40
N ASN A 291 -20.98 -22.29 5.88
CA ASN A 291 -22.37 -22.39 6.28
C ASN A 291 -23.27 -22.60 5.04
N PRO A 292 -24.55 -22.99 5.22
CA PRO A 292 -25.45 -23.19 4.09
C PRO A 292 -25.56 -21.99 3.14
N ASP A 293 -25.56 -20.76 3.65
CA ASP A 293 -25.67 -19.53 2.85
C ASP A 293 -24.42 -19.30 1.99
N GLU A 294 -23.22 -19.59 2.52
CA GLU A 294 -21.95 -19.52 1.77
C GLU A 294 -21.87 -20.60 0.69
N LEU A 295 -22.37 -21.81 0.97
CA LEU A 295 -22.46 -22.88 -0.02
C LEU A 295 -23.47 -22.53 -1.12
N GLU A 296 -24.59 -21.91 -0.76
CA GLU A 296 -25.60 -21.43 -1.71
C GLU A 296 -25.03 -20.34 -2.61
N TYR A 297 -24.32 -19.35 -2.06
CA TYR A 297 -23.61 -18.34 -2.84
C TYR A 297 -22.63 -18.98 -3.84
N ILE A 298 -21.74 -19.86 -3.37
CA ILE A 298 -20.76 -20.54 -4.23
C ILE A 298 -21.45 -21.35 -5.35
N ALA A 299 -22.59 -21.97 -5.05
CA ALA A 299 -23.34 -22.76 -6.03
C ALA A 299 -24.10 -21.89 -7.05
N ASN A 300 -24.44 -20.65 -6.69
CA ASN A 300 -25.28 -19.77 -7.50
C ASN A 300 -24.49 -18.68 -8.23
N VAL A 301 -23.22 -18.43 -7.91
CA VAL A 301 -22.43 -17.31 -8.47
C VAL A 301 -22.41 -17.31 -10.01
N ASP A 302 -22.31 -18.48 -10.63
CA ASP A 302 -22.33 -18.59 -12.10
C ASP A 302 -23.71 -18.22 -12.67
N LYS A 303 -24.79 -18.59 -11.97
CA LYS A 303 -26.16 -18.26 -12.37
C LYS A 303 -26.47 -16.79 -12.18
N GLU A 304 -26.06 -16.21 -11.06
CA GLU A 304 -26.20 -14.78 -10.77
C GLU A 304 -25.44 -13.95 -11.81
N PHE A 305 -24.24 -14.39 -12.21
CA PHE A 305 -23.48 -13.76 -13.29
C PHE A 305 -24.24 -13.83 -14.62
N GLU A 306 -24.77 -14.99 -15.01
CA GLU A 306 -25.59 -15.13 -16.21
C GLU A 306 -26.85 -14.25 -16.19
N GLU A 307 -27.54 -14.17 -15.05
CA GLU A 307 -28.71 -13.30 -14.86
C GLU A 307 -28.36 -11.82 -15.02
N LEU A 308 -27.22 -11.39 -14.49
CA LEU A 308 -26.71 -10.03 -14.65
C LEU A 308 -26.37 -9.70 -16.12
N ILE A 309 -25.76 -10.65 -16.84
CA ILE A 309 -25.55 -10.51 -18.29
C ILE A 309 -26.87 -10.32 -19.01
N GLU A 310 -27.89 -11.10 -18.67
CA GLU A 310 -29.22 -10.97 -19.27
C GLU A 310 -29.87 -9.63 -18.93
N GLU A 311 -29.78 -9.16 -17.68
CA GLU A 311 -30.29 -7.85 -17.27
C GLU A 311 -29.65 -6.72 -18.08
N ILE A 312 -28.32 -6.70 -18.17
CA ILE A 312 -27.57 -5.69 -18.95
C ILE A 312 -27.91 -5.78 -20.44
N SER A 313 -28.08 -7.00 -20.95
CA SER A 313 -28.47 -7.23 -22.35
C SER A 313 -29.88 -6.76 -22.66
N ASN A 314 -30.82 -6.93 -21.73
CA ASN A 314 -32.21 -6.53 -21.88
C ASN A 314 -32.40 -5.02 -21.65
N GLY A 315 -31.53 -4.43 -20.82
CA GLY A 315 -31.53 -3.03 -20.41
C GLY A 315 -32.78 -2.62 -19.64
N PRO A 316 -32.87 -1.33 -19.30
CA PRO A 316 -33.91 -0.86 -18.38
C PRO A 316 -35.28 -0.75 -19.06
N GLU A 317 -36.35 -1.03 -18.29
CA GLU A 317 -37.73 -0.79 -18.73
C GLU A 317 -38.03 0.71 -18.91
N ASP A 318 -37.41 1.56 -18.08
CA ASP A 318 -37.43 3.02 -18.19
C ASP A 318 -36.18 3.51 -18.92
N THR A 319 -36.37 4.14 -20.08
CA THR A 319 -35.26 4.63 -20.91
C THR A 319 -34.93 6.11 -20.66
N GLU A 320 -35.66 6.81 -19.79
CA GLU A 320 -35.45 8.25 -19.61
C GLU A 320 -34.11 8.56 -18.91
N ASN A 321 -33.20 9.23 -19.63
CA ASN A 321 -31.85 9.58 -19.17
C ASN A 321 -30.98 8.39 -18.73
N ARG A 322 -31.34 7.16 -19.12
CA ARG A 322 -30.56 5.94 -18.84
C ARG A 322 -29.74 5.51 -20.04
N THR A 323 -28.68 4.76 -19.77
CA THR A 323 -27.85 4.13 -20.79
C THR A 323 -28.71 3.11 -21.58
N PRO A 324 -28.70 3.14 -22.92
CA PRO A 324 -29.41 2.13 -23.71
C PRO A 324 -28.87 0.72 -23.42
N ARG A 325 -29.73 -0.31 -23.54
CA ARG A 325 -29.30 -1.72 -23.50
C ARG A 325 -28.08 -1.99 -24.39
N LEU A 326 -27.30 -2.98 -23.98
CA LEU A 326 -26.00 -3.30 -24.57
C LEU A 326 -26.03 -3.44 -26.10
N ASP A 327 -27.04 -4.09 -26.67
CA ASP A 327 -27.19 -4.25 -28.13
C ASP A 327 -27.42 -2.93 -28.88
N ILE A 328 -28.26 -2.04 -28.35
CA ILE A 328 -28.50 -0.70 -28.90
C ILE A 328 -27.24 0.14 -28.74
N TRP A 329 -26.63 0.13 -27.55
CA TRP A 329 -25.41 0.87 -27.28
C TRP A 329 -24.27 0.46 -28.22
N LEU A 330 -24.08 -0.84 -28.45
CA LEU A 330 -23.10 -1.34 -29.41
C LEU A 330 -23.45 -0.95 -30.84
N SER A 331 -24.72 -1.02 -31.23
CA SER A 331 -25.16 -0.63 -32.57
C SER A 331 -24.93 0.87 -32.84
N ASP A 332 -25.17 1.71 -31.84
CA ASP A 332 -24.91 3.15 -31.91
C ASP A 332 -23.42 3.45 -32.00
N ILE A 333 -22.59 2.80 -31.18
CA ILE A 333 -21.12 2.95 -31.24
C ILE A 333 -20.56 2.53 -32.59
N LEU A 334 -21.00 1.39 -33.10
CA LEU A 334 -20.51 0.85 -34.37
C LEU A 334 -21.00 1.68 -35.56
N SER A 335 -22.22 2.21 -35.52
CA SER A 335 -22.78 3.04 -36.61
C SER A 335 -22.16 4.45 -36.64
N THR A 336 -21.94 5.05 -35.48
CA THR A 336 -21.35 6.39 -35.36
C THR A 336 -19.82 6.37 -35.35
N LEU A 337 -19.23 5.17 -35.27
CA LEU A 337 -17.81 4.95 -35.02
C LEU A 337 -17.30 5.77 -33.82
N SER A 338 -18.15 5.88 -32.79
CA SER A 338 -17.89 6.65 -31.59
C SER A 338 -17.20 5.78 -30.56
N LEU A 339 -15.88 5.87 -30.51
CA LEU A 339 -15.12 5.24 -29.44
C LEU A 339 -15.14 6.09 -28.17
N PRO A 340 -14.81 5.49 -27.02
CA PRO A 340 -14.58 6.21 -25.77
C PRO A 340 -13.61 7.40 -25.90
N SER A 341 -12.59 7.24 -26.74
CA SER A 341 -11.57 8.23 -27.04
C SER A 341 -12.02 9.29 -28.07
N GLY A 342 -13.30 9.30 -28.46
CA GLY A 342 -13.85 10.17 -29.49
C GLY A 342 -14.05 9.48 -30.85
N SER A 343 -14.88 10.10 -31.69
CA SER A 343 -15.30 9.54 -32.98
C SER A 343 -14.16 9.41 -33.99
N VAL A 344 -14.16 8.33 -34.76
CA VAL A 344 -13.21 8.11 -35.86
C VAL A 344 -13.84 8.24 -37.23
N LYS A 345 -13.00 8.43 -38.25
CA LYS A 345 -13.44 8.73 -39.62
C LYS A 345 -13.87 7.50 -40.42
N ASP A 346 -13.31 6.33 -40.10
CA ASP A 346 -13.55 5.09 -40.83
C ASP A 346 -13.35 3.85 -39.95
N TRP A 347 -13.81 2.71 -40.44
CA TRP A 347 -13.76 1.43 -39.74
C TRP A 347 -12.33 0.96 -39.44
N ASN A 348 -11.38 1.20 -40.34
CA ASN A 348 -9.99 0.79 -40.12
C ASN A 348 -9.37 1.55 -38.93
N ALA A 349 -9.69 2.84 -38.79
CA ALA A 349 -9.33 3.62 -37.62
C ALA A 349 -10.02 3.13 -36.35
N PHE A 350 -11.26 2.64 -36.44
CA PHE A 350 -11.99 2.06 -35.31
C PHE A 350 -11.33 0.77 -34.80
N THR A 351 -11.11 -0.20 -35.68
CA THR A 351 -10.45 -1.48 -35.34
C THR A 351 -9.02 -1.26 -34.85
N ARG A 352 -8.28 -0.32 -35.41
CA ARG A 352 -6.92 -0.03 -34.96
C ARG A 352 -6.86 0.56 -33.54
N ARG A 353 -7.91 1.28 -33.13
CA ARG A 353 -7.98 1.90 -31.80
C ARG A 353 -8.45 0.92 -30.73
N ASP A 354 -9.47 0.11 -31.01
CA ASP A 354 -9.93 -0.93 -30.11
C ASP A 354 -10.38 -2.18 -30.88
N GLU A 355 -9.40 -3.02 -31.24
CA GLU A 355 -9.63 -4.28 -31.96
C GLU A 355 -10.52 -5.21 -31.13
N SER A 356 -10.32 -5.23 -29.82
CA SER A 356 -11.06 -6.10 -28.90
C SER A 356 -12.55 -5.77 -28.85
N LEU A 357 -12.90 -4.48 -28.79
CA LEU A 357 -14.27 -4.00 -28.87
C LEU A 357 -14.86 -4.23 -30.26
N ALA A 358 -14.10 -3.91 -31.32
CA ALA A 358 -14.56 -4.08 -32.70
C ALA A 358 -14.91 -5.54 -33.01
N ASP A 359 -14.11 -6.48 -32.52
CA ASP A 359 -14.32 -7.91 -32.73
C ASP A 359 -15.42 -8.47 -31.83
N SER A 360 -15.35 -8.18 -30.53
CA SER A 360 -16.32 -8.67 -29.55
C SER A 360 -17.73 -8.15 -29.84
N ALA A 361 -17.87 -6.88 -30.24
CA ALA A 361 -19.18 -6.28 -30.51
C ALA A 361 -19.84 -6.93 -31.72
N ARG A 362 -19.08 -7.15 -32.80
CA ARG A 362 -19.61 -7.81 -34.01
C ARG A 362 -19.96 -9.28 -33.74
N LEU A 363 -19.14 -10.00 -32.97
CA LEU A 363 -19.43 -11.37 -32.55
C LEU A 363 -20.70 -11.43 -31.69
N TYR A 364 -20.86 -10.51 -30.74
CA TYR A 364 -22.03 -10.45 -29.88
C TYR A 364 -23.33 -10.20 -30.65
N LEU A 365 -23.34 -9.19 -31.55
CA LEU A 365 -24.50 -8.90 -32.40
C LEU A 365 -24.84 -10.11 -33.28
N LEU A 366 -23.83 -10.80 -33.83
CA LEU A 366 -24.02 -12.02 -34.61
C LEU A 366 -24.62 -13.15 -33.77
N TYR A 367 -24.13 -13.38 -32.54
CA TYR A 367 -24.67 -14.38 -31.62
C TYR A 367 -26.12 -14.11 -31.22
N LYS A 368 -26.53 -12.84 -31.18
CA LYS A 368 -27.91 -12.41 -30.92
C LYS A 368 -28.79 -12.38 -32.18
N GLY A 369 -28.22 -12.61 -33.36
CA GLY A 369 -28.94 -12.55 -34.64
C GLY A 369 -29.34 -11.12 -35.04
N ILE A 370 -28.63 -10.12 -34.54
CA ILE A 370 -28.85 -8.70 -34.84
C ILE A 370 -28.00 -8.31 -36.05
N GLU A 371 -28.60 -7.61 -37.03
CA GLU A 371 -27.88 -7.14 -38.21
C GLU A 371 -26.83 -6.08 -37.84
N LEU A 372 -25.65 -6.17 -38.46
CA LEU A 372 -24.59 -5.18 -38.24
C LEU A 372 -24.95 -3.84 -38.89
N PRO A 373 -24.56 -2.69 -38.29
CA PRO A 373 -24.79 -1.39 -38.87
C PRO A 373 -24.16 -1.20 -40.27
N GLU A 374 -24.71 -0.27 -41.05
CA GLU A 374 -24.20 0.05 -42.38
C GLU A 374 -22.73 0.52 -42.32
N ASN A 375 -21.87 -0.03 -43.18
CA ASN A 375 -20.41 0.19 -43.22
C ASN A 375 -19.56 -0.55 -42.17
N VAL A 376 -20.16 -1.42 -41.35
CA VAL A 376 -19.43 -2.33 -40.46
C VAL A 376 -19.16 -3.66 -41.20
N PRO A 377 -17.91 -4.07 -41.39
CA PRO A 377 -17.59 -5.32 -42.08
C PRO A 377 -17.94 -6.53 -41.20
N TYR A 378 -18.42 -7.58 -41.85
CA TYR A 378 -18.70 -8.86 -41.22
C TYR A 378 -17.42 -9.46 -40.59
N PRO A 379 -17.51 -10.11 -39.41
CA PRO A 379 -16.38 -10.82 -38.79
C PRO A 379 -15.67 -11.79 -39.75
N GLU A 380 -14.34 -11.85 -39.68
CA GLU A 380 -13.60 -12.83 -40.46
C GLU A 380 -13.89 -14.26 -39.98
N GLN A 381 -13.87 -15.23 -40.90
CA GLN A 381 -14.14 -16.63 -40.58
C GLN A 381 -13.24 -17.15 -39.45
N LYS A 382 -11.96 -16.73 -39.43
CA LYS A 382 -11.00 -17.09 -38.38
C LYS A 382 -11.42 -16.62 -36.98
N LEU A 383 -12.08 -15.45 -36.89
CA LEU A 383 -12.56 -14.89 -35.63
C LEU A 383 -13.83 -15.62 -35.15
N ILE A 384 -14.70 -16.01 -36.09
CA ILE A 384 -15.89 -16.84 -35.82
C ILE A 384 -15.47 -18.24 -35.35
N ASP A 385 -14.44 -18.81 -35.98
CA ASP A 385 -13.91 -20.14 -35.69
C ASP A 385 -13.02 -20.18 -34.44
N ALA A 386 -12.69 -19.03 -33.83
CA ALA A 386 -11.83 -18.93 -32.66
C ALA A 386 -12.43 -19.53 -31.38
N ASP A 387 -13.69 -19.96 -31.41
CA ASP A 387 -14.45 -20.56 -30.30
C ASP A 387 -14.31 -19.80 -28.98
N LEU A 388 -14.24 -18.47 -29.08
CA LEU A 388 -14.28 -17.59 -27.91
C LEU A 388 -15.60 -17.85 -27.20
N THR A 389 -15.53 -18.35 -25.97
CA THR A 389 -16.72 -18.57 -25.14
C THR A 389 -17.53 -17.29 -25.06
N LYS A 390 -18.86 -17.40 -25.08
CA LYS A 390 -19.77 -16.24 -24.96
C LYS A 390 -19.39 -15.34 -23.78
N ASN A 391 -18.91 -15.93 -22.68
CA ASN A 391 -18.46 -15.23 -21.49
C ASN A 391 -17.22 -14.36 -21.76
N HIS A 392 -16.25 -14.82 -22.55
CA HIS A 392 -15.07 -14.02 -22.88
C HIS A 392 -15.44 -12.78 -23.70
N VAL A 393 -16.27 -12.96 -24.75
CA VAL A 393 -16.80 -11.84 -25.56
C VAL A 393 -17.58 -10.88 -24.67
N MET A 394 -18.41 -11.41 -23.76
CA MET A 394 -19.22 -10.60 -22.87
C MET A 394 -18.39 -9.79 -21.87
N ILE A 395 -17.36 -10.38 -21.25
CA ILE A 395 -16.48 -9.69 -20.29
C ILE A 395 -15.83 -8.46 -20.94
N THR A 396 -15.32 -8.59 -22.17
CA THR A 396 -14.75 -7.45 -22.91
C THR A 396 -15.77 -6.34 -23.16
N LEU A 397 -17.01 -6.71 -23.51
CA LEU A 397 -18.07 -5.75 -23.78
C LEU A 397 -18.62 -5.09 -22.52
N LEU A 398 -18.75 -5.85 -21.44
CA LEU A 398 -19.20 -5.33 -20.15
C LEU A 398 -18.24 -4.28 -19.61
N ASP A 399 -16.93 -4.52 -19.64
CA ASP A 399 -15.96 -3.52 -19.17
C ASP A 399 -16.15 -2.17 -19.91
N ARG A 400 -16.35 -2.21 -21.23
CA ARG A 400 -16.61 -1.00 -22.04
C ARG A 400 -17.96 -0.37 -21.75
N TYR A 401 -19.00 -1.19 -21.64
CA TYR A 401 -20.36 -0.73 -21.37
C TYR A 401 -20.50 -0.09 -19.98
N ILE A 402 -19.87 -0.70 -18.96
CA ILE A 402 -19.83 -0.17 -17.59
C ILE A 402 -19.09 1.17 -17.57
N ARG A 403 -17.87 1.24 -18.15
CA ARG A 403 -17.05 2.46 -18.10
C ARG A 403 -17.59 3.63 -18.90
N HIS A 404 -18.14 3.36 -20.08
CA HIS A 404 -18.47 4.41 -21.04
C HIS A 404 -19.98 4.65 -21.19
N GLY A 405 -20.80 3.68 -20.80
CA GLY A 405 -22.24 3.84 -20.64
C GLY A 405 -22.59 4.13 -19.19
N LEU A 406 -22.60 3.09 -18.36
CA LEU A 406 -23.22 3.13 -17.04
C LEU A 406 -22.59 4.15 -16.08
N LEU A 407 -21.27 4.14 -15.90
CA LEU A 407 -20.56 5.05 -14.98
C LEU A 407 -20.67 6.53 -15.36
N ARG A 408 -20.88 6.82 -16.65
CA ARG A 408 -21.00 8.19 -17.18
C ARG A 408 -22.45 8.65 -17.33
N SER A 409 -23.40 7.75 -17.11
CA SER A 409 -24.82 8.08 -17.13
C SER A 409 -25.13 9.21 -16.15
N SER A 410 -26.09 10.05 -16.49
CA SER A 410 -26.62 11.05 -15.56
C SER A 410 -27.60 10.42 -14.54
N ASN A 411 -27.97 9.15 -14.74
CA ASN A 411 -28.88 8.41 -13.88
C ASN A 411 -28.13 7.55 -12.85
N LYS A 412 -28.57 7.65 -11.58
CA LYS A 412 -27.98 6.90 -10.47
C LYS A 412 -28.26 5.40 -10.50
N GLU A 413 -29.34 4.95 -11.11
CA GLU A 413 -29.64 3.52 -11.24
C GLU A 413 -28.62 2.81 -12.14
N ASP A 414 -28.08 3.51 -13.14
CA ASP A 414 -26.99 2.99 -13.95
C ASP A 414 -25.68 2.92 -13.16
N HIS A 415 -25.44 3.83 -12.21
CA HIS A 415 -24.29 3.75 -11.31
C HIS A 415 -24.38 2.55 -10.39
N VAL A 416 -25.58 2.26 -9.86
CA VAL A 416 -25.81 1.05 -9.04
C VAL A 416 -25.59 -0.21 -9.88
N LEU A 417 -26.11 -0.26 -11.11
CA LEU A 417 -25.88 -1.38 -12.02
C LEU A 417 -24.38 -1.56 -12.34
N ALA A 418 -23.62 -0.47 -12.47
CA ALA A 418 -22.18 -0.49 -12.66
C ALA A 418 -21.37 -0.97 -11.45
N GLU A 419 -21.90 -0.86 -10.22
CA GLU A 419 -21.24 -1.39 -9.02
C GLU A 419 -21.49 -2.89 -8.83
N VAL A 420 -22.65 -3.38 -9.32
CA VAL A 420 -23.03 -4.80 -9.25
C VAL A 420 -22.35 -5.61 -10.36
N ALA A 421 -22.14 -5.01 -11.54
CA ALA A 421 -21.53 -5.60 -12.73
C ALA A 421 -20.01 -5.45 -12.76
#